data_AF-A0AAN9QH85-F1
#
_entry.id   AF-A0AAN9QH85-F1
#
_cell.length_a   1.000
_cell.length_b   1.000
_cell.length_c   1.000
_cell.angle_alpha   90.00
_cell.angle_beta   90.00
_cell.angle_gamma   90.00
#
_symmetry.space_group_name_H-M   'P 1'
#
loop_
_entity.id
_entity.type
_entity.pdbx_description
1 polymer ?
#
loop_
_entity_poly.entity_id
_entity_poly.type
_entity_poly.pdbx_seq_one_letter_code
_entity_poly.pdbx_strand_id
1 'polypeptide(L)'
;MIYALKKRPNTKAHSSGHSKSLILREIHSGNAILARLVEDDYKMAQANPATLNNAENLLKHLLNDELVNYPMLQQTVAKLEMSSKEDSAAKLLQDAAKKAYESLRSHEAYELEMLLVEVYIYQGDKSQLEKTLKIECLQDDWIRDARRPLYKSIIYNMLGDTEKAKKYWEEFLTERDPIHISVSHPETNFQLFKQHVNRLQTAKSKR
;
A
#
# COMPACT_ATOMS: atom_id res chain seq x y z
N MET A 1 42.69 -0.92 -28.43
CA MET A 1 41.90 0.06 -27.66
C MET A 1 40.80 -0.67 -26.92
N ILE A 2 40.95 -0.87 -25.61
CA ILE A 2 39.93 -1.51 -24.75
C ILE A 2 39.20 -0.37 -24.04
N TYR A 3 37.91 -0.19 -24.34
CA TYR A 3 37.06 0.77 -23.63
C TYR A 3 36.75 0.24 -22.23
N ALA A 4 37.35 0.86 -21.21
CA ALA A 4 37.00 0.61 -19.82
C ALA A 4 35.63 1.22 -19.52
N LEU A 5 34.64 0.36 -19.25
CA LEU A 5 33.32 0.77 -18.77
C LEU A 5 33.48 1.42 -17.38
N LYS A 6 33.31 2.74 -17.34
CA LYS A 6 33.28 3.55 -16.12
C LYS A 6 32.14 3.04 -15.23
N LYS A 7 32.47 2.35 -14.13
CA LYS A 7 31.50 1.92 -13.12
C LYS A 7 30.68 3.14 -12.68
N ARG A 8 29.35 3.06 -12.84
CA ARG A 8 28.43 4.09 -12.35
C ARG A 8 28.62 4.23 -10.83
N PRO A 9 28.67 5.47 -10.29
CA PRO A 9 28.83 5.66 -8.87
C PRO A 9 27.65 5.03 -8.14
N ASN A 10 27.96 4.19 -7.15
CA ASN A 10 27.01 3.60 -6.22
C ASN A 10 26.32 4.76 -5.48
N THR A 11 25.11 5.12 -5.90
CA THR A 11 24.30 6.12 -5.22
C THR A 11 23.95 5.56 -3.84
N LYS A 12 24.68 6.04 -2.83
CA LYS A 12 24.35 5.78 -1.43
C LYS A 12 22.88 6.14 -1.23
N ALA A 13 22.06 5.15 -0.88
CA ALA A 13 20.69 5.36 -0.46
C ALA A 13 20.73 6.29 0.76
N HIS A 14 20.28 7.53 0.58
CA HIS A 14 20.03 8.42 1.70
C HIS A 14 18.94 7.78 2.56
N SER A 15 19.29 7.43 3.80
CA SER A 15 18.38 6.86 4.78
C SER A 15 17.42 7.91 5.35
N SER A 16 16.65 8.58 4.50
CA SER A 16 15.44 9.26 4.96
C SER A 16 14.42 8.17 5.26
N GLY A 17 14.03 8.01 6.53
CA GLY A 17 13.01 7.04 6.94
C GLY A 17 11.78 7.16 6.06
N HIS A 18 11.56 6.16 5.20
CA HIS A 18 10.45 6.13 4.27
C HIS A 18 9.15 5.85 5.05
N SER A 19 8.07 6.54 4.70
CA SER A 19 6.74 6.27 5.25
C SER A 19 6.27 4.88 4.81
N LYS A 20 5.33 4.29 5.57
CA LYS A 20 4.80 2.96 5.23
C LYS A 20 4.06 2.97 3.90
N SER A 21 3.33 4.06 3.65
CA SER A 21 2.65 4.33 2.38
C SER A 21 3.60 4.38 1.17
N LEU A 22 4.80 4.93 1.32
CA LEU A 22 5.82 4.93 0.26
C LEU A 22 6.38 3.53 0.01
N ILE A 23 6.69 2.77 1.08
CA ILE A 23 7.20 1.39 0.97
C ILE A 23 6.16 0.49 0.31
N LEU A 24 4.88 0.60 0.68
CA LEU A 24 3.80 -0.17 0.05
C LEU A 24 3.71 0.10 -1.46
N ARG A 25 3.94 1.35 -1.88
CA ARG A 25 3.92 1.74 -3.30
C ARG A 25 5.14 1.23 -4.08
N GLU A 26 6.30 1.12 -3.44
CA GLU A 26 7.47 0.42 -4.01
C GLU A 26 7.14 -1.05 -4.28
N ILE A 27 6.43 -1.72 -3.35
CA ILE A 27 6.01 -3.11 -3.50
C ILE A 27 5.03 -3.27 -4.68
N HIS A 28 4.02 -2.39 -4.78
CA HIS A 28 3.03 -2.41 -5.87
C HIS A 28 3.66 -2.25 -7.26
N SER A 29 4.47 -1.20 -7.43
CA SER A 29 4.94 -0.79 -8.75
C SER A 29 6.17 -1.55 -9.23
N GLY A 30 6.91 -2.23 -8.34
CA GLY A 30 8.25 -2.75 -8.63
C GLY A 30 9.27 -1.67 -8.98
N ASN A 31 8.87 -0.39 -9.00
CA ASN A 31 9.60 0.68 -9.65
C ASN A 31 9.85 1.83 -8.67
N ALA A 32 11.05 1.84 -8.10
CA ALA A 32 11.52 2.89 -7.19
C ALA A 32 11.52 4.30 -7.82
N ILE A 33 11.44 4.44 -9.15
CA ILE A 33 11.38 5.75 -9.83
C ILE A 33 9.99 6.37 -9.72
N LEU A 34 8.91 5.59 -9.83
CA LEU A 34 7.55 6.09 -9.59
C LEU A 34 7.34 6.44 -8.12
N ALA A 35 7.98 5.70 -7.22
CA ALA A 35 8.02 6.04 -5.80
C ALA A 35 8.67 7.42 -5.57
N ARG A 36 9.69 7.82 -6.35
CA ARG A 36 10.35 9.14 -6.23
C ARG A 36 9.45 10.32 -6.58
N LEU A 37 8.53 10.19 -7.54
CA LEU A 37 7.58 11.27 -7.86
C LEU A 37 6.62 11.52 -6.70
N VAL A 38 6.19 10.44 -6.04
CA VAL A 38 5.33 10.53 -4.86
C VAL A 38 6.14 10.96 -3.63
N GLU A 39 7.44 10.67 -3.60
CA GLU A 39 8.38 11.13 -2.58
C GLU A 39 8.42 12.66 -2.47
N ASP A 40 8.27 13.38 -3.58
CA ASP A 40 8.23 14.84 -3.55
C ASP A 40 6.93 15.36 -2.91
N ASP A 41 5.77 14.78 -3.23
CA ASP A 41 4.51 15.06 -2.52
C ASP A 41 4.61 14.75 -1.02
N TYR A 42 5.28 13.65 -0.67
CA TYR A 42 5.53 13.28 0.73
C TYR A 42 6.46 14.26 1.43
N LYS A 43 7.55 14.70 0.78
CA LYS A 43 8.46 15.72 1.31
C LYS A 43 7.74 17.05 1.51
N MET A 44 6.91 17.45 0.56
CA MET A 44 6.10 18.66 0.65
C MET A 44 5.08 18.57 1.81
N ALA A 45 4.43 17.42 1.98
CA ALA A 45 3.51 17.20 3.09
C ALA A 45 4.23 17.21 4.46
N GLN A 46 5.44 16.64 4.56
CA GLN A 46 6.26 16.71 5.79
C GLN A 46 6.72 18.14 6.08
N ALA A 47 7.04 18.92 5.05
CA ALA A 47 7.48 20.30 5.20
C ALA A 47 6.33 21.27 5.56
N ASN A 48 5.07 20.86 5.41
CA ASN A 48 3.91 21.69 5.69
C ASN A 48 2.96 21.05 6.73
N PRO A 49 3.11 21.38 8.03
CA PRO A 49 2.27 20.86 9.10
C PRO A 49 0.76 21.10 8.88
N ALA A 50 0.38 22.18 8.18
CA ALA A 50 -1.02 22.47 7.89
C ALA A 50 -1.66 21.40 6.98
N THR A 51 -0.88 20.84 6.04
CA THR A 51 -1.36 19.78 5.14
C THR A 51 -1.67 18.49 5.90
N LEU A 52 -0.84 18.13 6.89
CA LEU A 52 -1.07 16.94 7.73
C LEU A 52 -2.21 17.17 8.72
N ASN A 53 -2.28 18.36 9.34
CA ASN A 53 -3.34 18.70 10.29
C ASN A 53 -4.73 18.68 9.64
N ASN A 54 -4.85 19.08 8.38
CA ASN A 54 -6.11 19.12 7.65
C ASN A 54 -6.50 17.80 6.96
N ALA A 55 -5.61 16.80 6.94
CA ALA A 55 -5.84 15.55 6.19
C ALA A 55 -7.11 14.81 6.63
N GLU A 56 -7.44 14.83 7.92
CA GLU A 56 -8.66 14.16 8.43
C GLU A 56 -9.94 14.85 7.94
N ASN A 57 -9.96 16.19 7.96
CA ASN A 57 -11.10 16.96 7.46
C ASN A 57 -11.26 16.81 5.95
N LEU A 58 -10.13 16.76 5.22
CA LEU A 58 -10.14 16.47 3.80
C LEU A 58 -10.68 15.06 3.52
N LEU A 59 -10.28 14.06 4.30
CA LEU A 59 -10.81 12.70 4.14
C LEU A 59 -12.34 12.67 4.34
N LYS A 60 -12.84 13.34 5.37
CA LYS A 60 -14.29 13.47 5.61
C LYS A 60 -15.00 14.14 4.43
N HIS A 61 -14.42 15.19 3.85
CA HIS A 61 -15.00 15.84 2.67
C HIS A 61 -15.05 14.88 1.47
N LEU A 62 -13.93 14.26 1.12
CA LEU A 62 -13.81 13.35 -0.03
C LEU A 62 -14.76 12.15 0.07
N LEU A 63 -15.02 11.64 1.27
CA LEU A 63 -15.95 10.53 1.50
C LEU A 63 -17.43 10.93 1.41
N ASN A 64 -17.75 12.22 1.42
CA ASN A 64 -19.12 12.73 1.26
C ASN A 64 -19.36 13.33 -0.13
N ASP A 65 -18.35 13.39 -0.99
CA ASP A 65 -18.51 13.87 -2.37
C ASP A 65 -19.35 12.88 -3.19
N GLU A 66 -20.19 13.41 -4.09
CA GLU A 66 -21.03 12.57 -4.98
C GLU A 66 -20.20 11.65 -5.88
N LEU A 67 -18.99 12.08 -6.26
CA LEU A 67 -18.05 11.33 -7.08
C LEU A 67 -16.75 11.09 -6.31
N VAL A 68 -16.50 9.83 -5.99
CA VAL A 68 -15.34 9.43 -5.20
C VAL A 68 -14.05 9.55 -6.02
N ASN A 69 -13.13 10.40 -5.53
CA ASN A 69 -11.80 10.54 -6.10
C ASN A 69 -10.79 9.61 -5.38
N TYR A 70 -10.71 8.35 -5.83
CA TYR A 70 -9.85 7.34 -5.20
C TYR A 70 -8.37 7.72 -5.10
N PRO A 71 -7.73 8.31 -6.14
CA PRO A 71 -6.35 8.78 -6.01
C PRO A 71 -6.17 9.80 -4.88
N MET A 72 -7.10 10.76 -4.74
CA MET A 72 -7.05 11.77 -3.70
C MET A 72 -7.32 11.17 -2.30
N LEU A 73 -8.24 10.20 -2.20
CA LEU A 73 -8.46 9.43 -0.97
C LEU A 73 -7.18 8.72 -0.53
N GLN A 74 -6.53 7.99 -1.44
CA GLN A 74 -5.30 7.25 -1.12
C GLN A 74 -4.17 8.18 -0.67
N GLN A 75 -3.97 9.32 -1.33
CA GLN A 75 -3.01 10.35 -0.90
C GLN A 75 -3.35 10.92 0.49
N THR A 76 -4.63 11.13 0.77
CA THR A 76 -5.08 11.67 2.05
C THR A 76 -4.87 10.67 3.19
N VAL A 77 -5.16 9.39 2.94
CA VAL A 77 -4.87 8.30 3.87
C VAL A 77 -3.37 8.17 4.14
N ALA A 78 -2.52 8.31 3.12
CA ALA A 78 -1.08 8.31 3.30
C ALA A 78 -0.60 9.46 4.21
N LYS A 79 -1.19 10.66 4.09
CA LYS A 79 -0.92 11.79 5.01
C LYS A 79 -1.38 11.52 6.44
N LEU A 80 -2.48 10.77 6.63
CA LEU A 80 -2.93 10.33 7.95
C LEU A 80 -1.96 9.32 8.56
N GLU A 81 -1.40 8.39 7.78
CA GLU A 81 -0.32 7.49 8.25
C GLU A 81 0.91 8.28 8.69
N MET A 82 1.37 9.25 7.90
CA MET A 82 2.51 10.10 8.26
C MET A 82 2.29 10.92 9.54
N SER A 83 1.03 11.22 9.88
CA SER A 83 0.65 11.94 11.10
C SER A 83 0.16 11.03 12.23
N SER A 84 0.36 9.71 12.10
CA SER A 84 -0.03 8.69 13.10
C SER A 84 -1.53 8.71 13.42
N LYS A 85 -2.36 8.96 12.42
CA LYS A 85 -3.83 9.02 12.50
C LYS A 85 -4.51 7.85 11.78
N GLU A 86 -3.85 6.70 11.69
CA GLU A 86 -4.35 5.50 11.03
C GLU A 86 -5.68 5.03 11.64
N ASP A 87 -5.83 5.11 12.97
CA ASP A 87 -7.09 4.73 13.65
C ASP A 87 -8.28 5.57 13.18
N SER A 88 -8.06 6.88 13.01
CA SER A 88 -9.10 7.77 12.50
C SER A 88 -9.40 7.48 11.02
N ALA A 89 -8.38 7.19 10.22
CA ALA A 89 -8.56 6.82 8.81
C ALA A 89 -9.37 5.53 8.69
N ALA A 90 -9.02 4.49 9.47
CA ALA A 90 -9.70 3.21 9.47
C ALA A 90 -11.18 3.34 9.84
N LYS A 91 -11.50 4.12 10.88
CA LYS A 91 -12.89 4.36 11.29
C LYS A 91 -13.71 5.05 10.20
N LEU A 92 -13.16 6.12 9.60
CA LEU A 92 -13.85 6.85 8.54
C LEU A 92 -14.11 6.00 7.30
N LEU A 93 -13.12 5.20 6.88
CA LEU A 93 -13.24 4.29 5.75
C LEU A 93 -14.24 3.16 6.02
N GLN A 94 -14.22 2.59 7.23
CA GLN A 94 -15.16 1.55 7.64
C GLN A 94 -16.61 2.05 7.62
N ASP A 95 -16.86 3.24 8.18
CA ASP A 95 -18.18 3.86 8.17
C ASP A 95 -18.66 4.17 6.75
N ALA A 96 -17.75 4.64 5.88
CA ALA A 96 -18.07 4.94 4.48
C ALA A 96 -18.35 3.67 3.66
N ALA A 97 -17.53 2.62 3.80
CA ALA A 97 -17.75 1.34 3.12
C ALA A 97 -19.10 0.72 3.52
N LYS A 98 -19.44 0.74 4.81
CA LYS A 98 -20.74 0.28 5.31
C LYS A 98 -21.90 1.05 4.67
N LYS A 99 -21.82 2.39 4.60
CA LYS A 99 -22.85 3.21 3.95
C LYS A 99 -22.96 2.92 2.46
N ALA A 100 -21.84 2.68 1.77
CA ALA A 100 -21.82 2.32 0.36
C ALA A 100 -22.56 0.98 0.13
N TYR A 101 -22.33 -0.03 0.96
CA TYR A 101 -23.08 -1.29 0.93
C TYR A 101 -24.58 -1.09 1.16
N GLU A 102 -24.95 -0.33 2.20
CA GLU A 102 -26.36 -0.01 2.50
C GLU A 102 -27.06 0.73 1.35
N SER A 103 -26.28 1.49 0.57
CA SER A 103 -26.76 2.23 -0.61
C SER A 103 -26.64 1.45 -1.92
N LEU A 104 -26.32 0.14 -1.87
CA LEU A 104 -26.11 -0.72 -3.05
C LEU A 104 -24.99 -0.25 -4.00
N ARG A 105 -24.03 0.52 -3.50
CA ARG A 105 -22.84 0.99 -4.24
C ARG A 105 -21.67 0.02 -4.03
N SER A 106 -21.82 -1.22 -4.49
CA SER A 106 -20.88 -2.32 -4.23
C SER A 106 -19.44 -2.04 -4.70
N HIS A 107 -19.28 -1.43 -5.88
CA HIS A 107 -17.94 -1.05 -6.39
C HIS A 107 -17.26 0.00 -5.49
N GLU A 108 -18.00 0.99 -5.01
CA GLU A 108 -17.46 2.00 -4.09
C GLU A 108 -17.08 1.37 -2.74
N ALA A 109 -17.95 0.50 -2.21
CA ALA A 109 -17.66 -0.23 -0.99
C ALA A 109 -16.38 -1.07 -1.13
N TYR A 110 -16.22 -1.77 -2.25
CA TYR A 110 -15.03 -2.55 -2.57
C TYR A 110 -13.75 -1.69 -2.59
N GLU A 111 -13.75 -0.55 -3.28
CA GLU A 111 -12.58 0.35 -3.33
C GLU A 111 -12.24 0.94 -1.96
N LEU A 112 -13.25 1.27 -1.16
CA LEU A 112 -13.06 1.76 0.21
C LEU A 112 -12.50 0.68 1.14
N GLU A 113 -12.97 -0.57 1.01
CA GLU A 113 -12.41 -1.72 1.74
C GLU A 113 -10.96 -1.98 1.34
N MET A 114 -10.62 -1.89 0.05
CA MET A 114 -9.23 -2.03 -0.41
C MET A 114 -8.31 -0.98 0.21
N LEU A 115 -8.77 0.27 0.34
CA LEU A 115 -8.03 1.32 1.01
C LEU A 115 -7.97 1.10 2.54
N LEU A 116 -9.04 0.56 3.14
CA LEU A 116 -9.06 0.18 4.56
C LEU A 116 -8.03 -0.93 4.86
N VAL A 117 -7.88 -1.91 3.96
CA VAL A 117 -6.84 -2.95 4.06
C VAL A 117 -5.43 -2.33 4.07
N GLU A 118 -5.16 -1.31 3.24
CA GLU A 118 -3.88 -0.59 3.30
C GLU A 118 -3.63 0.04 4.68
N VAL A 119 -4.66 0.64 5.28
CA VAL A 119 -4.56 1.24 6.62
C VAL A 119 -4.23 0.18 7.68
N TYR A 120 -4.86 -0.99 7.62
CA TYR A 120 -4.55 -2.08 8.54
C TYR A 120 -3.13 -2.63 8.35
N ILE A 121 -2.64 -2.67 7.10
CA ILE A 121 -1.24 -2.97 6.80
C ILE A 121 -0.31 -1.91 7.40
N TYR A 122 -0.67 -0.62 7.35
CA TYR A 122 0.10 0.44 7.99
C TYR A 122 0.15 0.28 9.51
N GLN A 123 -0.97 -0.03 10.16
CA GLN A 123 -0.99 -0.27 11.62
C GLN A 123 -0.13 -1.47 12.01
N GLY A 124 -0.26 -2.58 11.29
CA GLY A 124 0.56 -3.78 11.48
C GLY A 124 0.26 -4.56 12.78
N ASP A 125 -0.85 -4.28 13.46
CA ASP A 125 -1.30 -5.08 14.61
C ASP A 125 -1.72 -6.48 14.16
N LYS A 126 -1.10 -7.52 14.74
CA LYS A 126 -1.32 -8.91 14.30
C LYS A 126 -2.78 -9.35 14.42
N SER A 127 -3.46 -8.97 15.50
CA SER A 127 -4.86 -9.35 15.71
C SER A 127 -5.79 -8.66 14.70
N GLN A 128 -5.46 -7.43 14.31
CA GLN A 128 -6.18 -6.69 13.29
C GLN A 128 -5.91 -7.23 11.89
N LEU A 129 -4.66 -7.63 11.60
CA LEU A 129 -4.29 -8.26 10.34
C LEU A 129 -5.02 -9.59 10.09
N GLU A 130 -5.20 -10.41 11.13
CA GLU A 130 -6.00 -11.65 11.03
C GLU A 130 -7.48 -11.37 10.70
N LYS A 131 -8.05 -10.29 11.26
CA LYS A 131 -9.42 -9.85 10.93
C LYS A 131 -9.49 -9.27 9.52
N THR A 132 -8.46 -8.55 9.10
CA THR A 132 -8.35 -7.93 7.77
C THR A 132 -8.48 -8.97 6.67
N LEU A 133 -7.90 -10.16 6.86
CA LEU A 133 -8.05 -11.27 5.91
C LEU A 133 -9.51 -11.67 5.66
N LYS A 134 -10.44 -11.37 6.59
CA LYS A 134 -11.86 -11.73 6.49
C LYS A 134 -12.73 -10.63 5.84
N ILE A 135 -12.14 -9.49 5.48
CA ILE A 135 -12.84 -8.42 4.76
C ILE A 135 -13.27 -8.93 3.37
N GLU A 136 -14.47 -8.54 2.93
CA GLU A 136 -15.11 -9.09 1.74
C GLU A 136 -14.27 -8.86 0.48
N CYS A 137 -13.67 -7.68 0.30
CA CYS A 137 -12.80 -7.38 -0.84
C CYS A 137 -11.62 -8.37 -0.99
N LEU A 138 -11.15 -8.98 0.10
CA LEU A 138 -10.11 -10.01 0.06
C LEU A 138 -10.69 -11.42 -0.12
N GLN A 139 -11.95 -11.69 0.19
CA GLN A 139 -12.56 -13.00 0.06
C GLN A 139 -13.16 -13.29 -1.32
N ASP A 140 -13.49 -12.26 -2.11
CA ASP A 140 -14.21 -12.45 -3.38
C ASP A 140 -13.33 -12.97 -4.53
N ASP A 141 -13.22 -14.28 -4.70
CA ASP A 141 -12.39 -14.91 -5.75
C ASP A 141 -12.84 -14.65 -7.21
N TRP A 142 -13.96 -13.96 -7.44
CA TRP A 142 -14.43 -13.63 -8.79
C TRP A 142 -13.77 -12.39 -9.40
N ILE A 143 -13.39 -11.41 -8.56
CA ILE A 143 -12.78 -10.16 -9.02
C ILE A 143 -11.27 -10.37 -9.21
N ARG A 144 -10.81 -10.26 -10.46
CA ARG A 144 -9.39 -10.31 -10.82
C ARG A 144 -8.75 -8.93 -10.61
N ASP A 145 -8.34 -8.67 -9.38
CA ASP A 145 -7.61 -7.48 -8.99
C ASP A 145 -6.32 -7.87 -8.27
N ALA A 146 -5.19 -7.61 -8.93
CA ALA A 146 -3.86 -7.95 -8.45
C ALA A 146 -3.51 -7.35 -7.07
N ARG A 147 -4.18 -6.26 -6.66
CA ARG A 147 -4.01 -5.71 -5.30
C ARG A 147 -4.40 -6.72 -4.22
N ARG A 148 -5.38 -7.58 -4.47
CA ARG A 148 -5.89 -8.56 -3.49
C ARG A 148 -4.84 -9.62 -3.12
N PRO A 149 -4.28 -10.40 -4.07
CA PRO A 149 -3.21 -11.33 -3.73
C PRO A 149 -1.98 -10.61 -3.18
N LEU A 150 -1.70 -9.38 -3.62
CA LEU A 150 -0.61 -8.61 -3.02
C LEU A 150 -0.84 -8.32 -1.53
N TYR A 151 -2.01 -7.80 -1.16
CA TYR A 151 -2.35 -7.51 0.24
C TYR A 151 -2.38 -8.76 1.09
N LYS A 152 -2.95 -9.86 0.58
CA LYS A 152 -2.87 -11.17 1.26
C LYS A 152 -1.42 -11.57 1.49
N SER A 153 -0.56 -11.46 0.47
CA SER A 153 0.86 -11.80 0.60
C SER A 153 1.56 -11.00 1.69
N ILE A 154 1.35 -9.68 1.72
CA ILE A 154 1.92 -8.78 2.75
C ILE A 154 1.40 -9.18 4.13
N ILE A 155 0.09 -9.36 4.30
CA ILE A 155 -0.52 -9.70 5.58
C ILE A 155 0.01 -11.04 6.11
N TYR A 156 0.01 -12.09 5.29
CA TYR A 156 0.53 -13.41 5.70
C TYR A 156 2.02 -13.35 6.05
N ASN A 157 2.80 -12.53 5.33
CA ASN A 157 4.20 -12.32 5.65
C ASN A 157 4.38 -11.66 7.01
N MET A 158 3.59 -10.61 7.30
CA MET A 158 3.60 -9.91 8.59
C MET A 158 3.15 -10.80 9.75
N LEU A 159 2.26 -11.77 9.50
CA LEU A 159 1.82 -12.78 10.45
C LEU A 159 2.84 -13.93 10.63
N GLY A 160 3.85 -14.03 9.76
CA GLY A 160 4.89 -15.07 9.78
C GLY A 160 4.55 -16.34 8.99
N ASP A 161 3.40 -16.38 8.32
CA ASP A 161 2.99 -17.50 7.45
C ASP A 161 3.65 -17.35 6.07
N THR A 162 4.93 -17.74 6.01
CA THR A 162 5.77 -17.54 4.82
C THR A 162 5.25 -18.35 3.62
N GLU A 163 4.66 -19.53 3.85
CA GLU A 163 4.13 -20.38 2.78
C GLU A 163 2.92 -19.73 2.10
N LYS A 164 1.94 -19.25 2.88
CA LYS A 164 0.81 -18.51 2.30
C LYS A 164 1.25 -17.19 1.68
N ALA A 165 2.18 -16.48 2.31
CA ALA A 165 2.72 -15.25 1.75
C ALA A 165 3.33 -15.50 0.35
N LYS A 166 4.08 -16.59 0.19
CA LYS A 166 4.67 -16.97 -1.11
C LYS A 166 3.59 -17.34 -2.13
N LYS A 167 2.60 -18.16 -1.74
CA LYS A 167 1.48 -18.53 -2.61
C LYS A 167 0.79 -17.29 -3.20
N TYR A 168 0.40 -16.34 -2.35
CA TYR A 168 -0.28 -15.13 -2.81
C TYR A 168 0.65 -14.15 -3.56
N TRP A 169 1.96 -14.20 -3.31
CA TRP A 169 2.91 -13.44 -4.13
C TRP A 169 2.96 -13.96 -5.57
N GLU A 170 2.96 -15.28 -5.76
CA GLU A 170 2.93 -15.91 -7.08
C GLU A 170 1.61 -15.63 -7.82
N GLU A 171 0.49 -15.61 -7.09
CA GLU A 171 -0.81 -15.20 -7.61
C GLU A 171 -0.80 -13.73 -8.07
N PHE A 172 -0.26 -12.82 -7.25
CA PHE A 172 -0.08 -11.41 -7.63
C PHE A 172 0.72 -11.24 -8.91
N LEU A 173 1.84 -11.96 -9.06
CA LEU A 173 2.65 -11.91 -10.27
C LEU A 173 1.86 -12.39 -11.50
N THR A 174 1.05 -13.43 -11.33
CA THR A 174 0.20 -13.99 -12.39
C THR A 174 -0.90 -13.01 -12.82
N GLU A 175 -1.49 -12.27 -11.88
CA GLU A 175 -2.55 -11.30 -12.18
C GLU A 175 -2.00 -9.97 -12.74
N ARG A 176 -0.82 -9.55 -12.27
CA ARG A 176 -0.17 -8.31 -12.72
C ARG A 176 0.36 -8.40 -14.14
N ASP A 177 0.88 -9.56 -14.54
CA ASP A 177 1.53 -9.75 -15.83
C ASP A 177 1.23 -11.13 -16.45
N PRO A 178 0.04 -11.31 -17.04
CA PRO A 178 -0.35 -12.58 -17.64
C PRO A 178 0.47 -12.97 -18.89
N ILE A 179 1.33 -12.09 -19.43
CA ILE A 179 2.03 -12.29 -20.72
C ILE A 179 3.51 -12.68 -20.52
N HIS A 180 4.14 -12.42 -19.37
CA HIS A 180 5.60 -12.59 -19.18
C HIS A 180 6.09 -13.67 -18.20
N ILE A 181 5.26 -14.67 -17.86
CA ILE A 181 5.67 -15.77 -16.94
C ILE A 181 6.85 -16.62 -17.49
N SER A 182 7.25 -16.50 -18.77
CA SER A 182 8.27 -17.36 -19.39
C SER A 182 9.71 -16.83 -19.41
N VAL A 183 10.02 -15.66 -18.85
CA VAL A 183 11.41 -15.16 -18.84
C VAL A 183 11.79 -14.66 -17.45
N SER A 184 12.92 -15.15 -16.96
CA SER A 184 13.52 -14.92 -15.65
C SER A 184 13.68 -13.42 -15.32
N HIS A 185 12.71 -12.85 -14.60
CA HIS A 185 12.74 -11.45 -14.14
C HIS A 185 13.18 -11.34 -12.67
N PRO A 186 14.17 -10.46 -12.34
CA PRO A 186 14.62 -10.20 -10.96
C PRO A 186 13.52 -9.68 -10.01
N GLU A 187 12.44 -9.12 -10.56
CA GLU A 187 11.28 -8.59 -9.81
C GLU A 187 10.33 -9.69 -9.26
N THR A 188 10.55 -10.95 -9.63
CA THR A 188 9.84 -12.12 -9.05
C THR A 188 10.44 -12.57 -7.71
N ASN A 189 11.51 -11.91 -7.26
CA ASN A 189 12.28 -12.34 -6.10
C ASN A 189 11.51 -12.13 -4.79
N PHE A 190 10.91 -13.22 -4.30
CA PHE A 190 10.19 -13.24 -3.03
C PHE A 190 11.08 -12.82 -1.83
N GLN A 191 12.40 -13.00 -1.88
CA GLN A 191 13.28 -12.51 -0.81
C GLN A 191 13.38 -10.99 -0.80
N LEU A 192 13.38 -10.34 -1.97
CA LEU A 192 13.33 -8.89 -2.05
C LEU A 192 11.98 -8.38 -1.53
N PHE A 193 10.87 -9.02 -1.91
CA PHE A 193 9.55 -8.74 -1.34
C PHE A 193 9.57 -8.83 0.20
N LYS A 194 10.12 -9.90 0.77
CA LYS A 194 10.28 -10.04 2.24
C LYS A 194 11.06 -8.88 2.85
N GLN A 195 12.13 -8.43 2.19
CA GLN A 195 12.91 -7.27 2.66
C GLN A 195 12.06 -6.00 2.67
N HIS A 196 11.23 -5.77 1.65
CA HIS A 196 10.30 -4.63 1.64
C HIS A 196 9.23 -4.72 2.73
N VAL A 197 8.64 -5.91 2.96
CA VAL A 197 7.67 -6.09 4.06
C VAL A 197 8.32 -5.87 5.43
N ASN A 198 9.56 -6.35 5.63
CA ASN A 198 10.30 -6.07 6.85
C ASN A 198 10.57 -4.56 7.03
N ARG A 199 10.90 -3.85 5.95
CA ARG A 199 11.02 -2.38 5.97
C ARG A 199 9.69 -1.73 6.35
N LEU A 200 8.57 -2.23 5.82
CA LEU A 200 7.22 -1.72 6.12
C LEU A 200 6.87 -1.88 7.61
N GLN A 201 7.19 -3.04 8.22
CA GLN A 201 6.96 -3.30 9.64
C GLN A 201 7.85 -2.45 10.56
N THR A 202 9.08 -2.17 10.14
CA THR A 202 10.08 -1.46 10.95
C THR A 202 10.08 0.05 10.73
N ALA A 203 9.39 0.52 9.68
CA ALA A 203 9.17 1.94 9.44
C ALA A 203 8.38 2.54 10.61
N LYS A 204 9.01 3.44 11.36
CA LYS A 204 8.34 4.22 12.39
C LYS A 204 7.66 5.41 11.72
N SER A 205 6.38 5.62 12.00
CA SER A 205 5.81 6.97 11.92
C SER A 205 6.63 7.81 12.91
N LYS A 206 7.47 8.73 12.40
CA LYS A 206 8.30 9.58 13.25
C LYS A 206 7.35 10.38 14.15
N ARG A 207 7.46 10.15 15.46
CA ARG A 207 6.84 10.97 16.50
C ARG A 207 7.42 12.37 16.51
#